data_AF-A0A7Y4WM76-F1
#
_entry.id   AF-A0A7Y4WM76-F1
#
_cell.length_a   1.000
_cell.length_b   1.000
_cell.length_c   1.000
_cell.angle_alpha   90.00
_cell.angle_beta   90.00
_cell.angle_gamma   90.00
#
_symmetry.space_group_name_H-M   'P 1'
#
loop_
_entity.id
_entity.type
_entity.pdbx_description
1 polymer ?
#
loop_
_entity_poly.entity_id
_entity_poly.type
_entity_poly.pdbx_seq_one_letter_code
_entity_poly.pdbx_strand_id
1 'polypeptide(L)'
;MAKRKQSDLELIIEIFIAAGLFYLLYKYITKDVVVKSEVDLPGIHGHKLYVRKLIPIVDQNNRDLILEDFSKLPSEHIGAVIRAIIRFRESPSLTIPIYRRFKETKVTGEVRYKGWRLFTYQLESGDHLFISFFQKKDNETKKQELVRAERRLSDYLSTRAV
;
A
#
# COMPACT_ATOMS: atom_id res chain seq x y z
N MET A 1 28.57 -6.92 -30.02
CA MET A 1 28.56 -7.48 -28.65
C MET A 1 27.50 -8.56 -28.57
N ALA A 2 27.90 -9.83 -28.47
CA ALA A 2 26.94 -10.92 -28.29
C ALA A 2 26.39 -10.89 -26.86
N LYS A 3 25.06 -10.89 -26.69
CA LYS A 3 24.43 -11.04 -25.37
C LYS A 3 24.79 -12.43 -24.84
N ARG A 4 25.54 -12.48 -23.73
CA ARG A 4 25.87 -13.72 -23.02
C ARG A 4 24.55 -14.39 -22.60
N LYS A 5 24.42 -15.69 -22.87
CA LYS A 5 23.27 -16.49 -22.42
C LYS A 5 23.36 -16.62 -20.90
N GLN A 6 22.36 -16.08 -20.20
CA GLN A 6 22.23 -16.22 -18.75
C GLN A 6 22.03 -17.69 -18.40
N SER A 7 22.74 -18.16 -17.36
CA SER A 7 22.57 -19.53 -16.86
C SER A 7 21.32 -19.66 -15.99
N ASP A 8 20.75 -20.87 -15.92
CA ASP A 8 19.57 -21.13 -15.09
C ASP A 8 19.84 -20.82 -13.61
N LEU A 9 21.06 -21.04 -13.13
CA LEU A 9 21.47 -20.70 -11.77
C LEU A 9 21.48 -19.19 -11.52
N GLU A 10 22.00 -18.39 -12.47
CA GLU A 10 21.97 -16.92 -12.39
C GLU A 10 20.53 -16.41 -12.36
N LEU A 11 19.65 -16.99 -13.18
CA LEU A 11 18.22 -16.65 -13.19
C LEU A 11 17.55 -16.98 -11.84
N ILE A 12 17.83 -18.15 -11.27
CA ILE A 12 17.31 -18.55 -9.96
C ILE A 12 17.78 -17.58 -8.87
N ILE A 13 19.07 -17.23 -8.85
CA ILE A 13 19.63 -16.28 -7.87
C ILE A 13 18.98 -14.90 -8.00
N GLU A 14 18.81 -14.40 -9.23
CA GLU A 14 18.12 -13.12 -9.47
C GLU A 14 16.68 -13.13 -8.97
N ILE A 15 15.95 -14.23 -9.17
CA ILE A 15 14.59 -14.39 -8.65
C ILE A 15 14.57 -14.33 -7.12
N PHE A 16 15.49 -15.05 -6.45
CA PHE A 16 15.57 -15.03 -4.99
C PHE A 16 15.93 -13.65 -4.44
N ILE A 17 16.88 -12.94 -5.06
CA ILE A 17 17.25 -11.58 -4.67
C ILE A 17 16.06 -10.63 -4.86
N ALA A 18 15.38 -10.68 -6.00
CA ALA A 18 14.23 -9.85 -6.29
C ALA A 18 13.07 -10.12 -5.32
N ALA A 19 12.76 -11.39 -5.05
CA ALA A 19 11.72 -11.79 -4.11
C ALA A 19 12.05 -11.36 -2.67
N GLY A 20 13.30 -11.53 -2.24
CA GLY A 20 13.78 -11.11 -0.93
C GLY A 20 13.71 -9.59 -0.75
N LEU A 21 14.20 -8.82 -1.73
CA LEU A 21 14.09 -7.36 -1.73
C LEU A 21 12.64 -6.89 -1.71
N PHE A 22 11.77 -7.51 -2.51
CA PHE A 22 10.35 -7.22 -2.53
C PHE A 22 9.71 -7.48 -1.17
N TYR A 23 10.00 -8.62 -0.54
CA TYR A 23 9.48 -8.95 0.79
C TYR A 23 9.94 -7.95 1.86
N LEU A 24 11.21 -7.55 1.87
CA LEU A 24 11.73 -6.54 2.78
C LEU A 24 11.02 -5.19 2.59
N LEU A 25 10.79 -4.79 1.34
CA LEU A 25 10.08 -3.56 1.01
C LEU A 25 8.62 -3.62 1.45
N TYR A 26 7.95 -4.75 1.20
CA TYR A 26 6.59 -5.01 1.62
C TYR A 26 6.45 -4.95 3.15
N LYS A 27 7.38 -5.59 3.87
CA LYS A 27 7.45 -5.51 5.33
C LYS A 27 7.69 -4.08 5.79
N TYR A 28 8.56 -3.31 5.15
CA TYR A 28 8.79 -1.91 5.51
C TYR A 28 7.52 -1.06 5.38
N ILE A 29 6.75 -1.22 4.29
CA ILE A 29 5.53 -0.44 4.06
C ILE A 29 4.36 -0.85 4.97
N THR A 30 4.33 -2.10 5.43
CA THR A 30 3.28 -2.66 6.31
C THR A 30 3.70 -2.81 7.77
N LYS A 31 4.96 -2.46 8.11
CA LYS A 31 5.47 -2.52 9.48
C LYS A 31 4.64 -1.63 10.38
N ASP A 32 4.35 -2.16 11.57
CA ASP A 32 3.88 -1.41 12.73
C ASP A 32 4.95 -0.39 13.12
N VAL A 33 4.95 0.76 12.45
CA VAL A 33 5.71 1.93 12.88
C VAL A 33 4.73 2.82 13.61
N VAL A 34 4.64 2.62 14.92
CA VAL A 34 4.07 3.64 15.81
C VAL A 34 5.13 4.74 15.92
N VAL A 35 5.12 5.70 15.00
CA VAL A 35 5.82 6.97 15.28
C VAL A 35 4.88 7.77 16.16
N LYS A 36 5.00 7.57 17.48
CA LYS A 36 4.76 8.69 18.38
C LYS A 36 5.70 9.79 17.91
N SER A 37 5.10 10.91 17.54
CA SER A 37 5.77 12.15 17.18
C SER A 37 7.01 12.36 18.05
N GLU A 38 8.15 12.63 17.40
CA GLU A 38 9.51 12.87 17.95
C GLU A 38 10.46 11.68 17.82
N VAL A 39 11.03 11.53 16.62
CA VAL A 39 12.33 10.89 16.47
C VAL A 39 13.31 12.03 16.19
N ASP A 40 14.09 12.41 17.19
CA ASP A 40 15.26 13.27 16.98
C ASP A 40 16.34 12.44 16.29
N LEU A 41 16.49 12.65 14.98
CA LEU A 41 17.66 12.15 14.26
C LEU A 41 18.85 13.05 14.61
N PRO A 42 20.00 12.49 15.02
CA PRO A 42 21.17 13.30 15.37
C PRO A 42 21.59 14.16 14.19
N GLY A 43 21.55 15.49 14.38
CA GLY A 43 21.90 16.49 13.36
C GLY A 43 20.73 17.08 12.56
N ILE A 44 19.49 16.62 12.77
CA ILE A 44 18.29 17.15 12.09
C ILE A 44 17.29 17.63 13.15
N HIS A 45 17.49 18.85 13.65
CA HIS A 45 16.54 19.48 14.58
C HIS A 45 15.27 19.91 13.83
N GLY A 46 14.10 19.45 14.30
CA GLY A 46 12.80 20.04 13.95
C GLY A 46 11.99 19.35 12.85
N HIS A 47 12.46 18.26 12.24
CA HIS A 47 11.66 17.51 11.26
C HIS A 47 10.84 16.40 11.94
N LYS A 48 9.56 16.68 12.22
CA LYS A 48 8.61 15.65 12.66
C LYS A 48 8.34 14.69 11.49
N LEU A 49 8.91 13.48 11.54
CA LEU A 49 8.55 12.41 10.62
C LEU A 49 7.14 11.90 10.99
N TYR A 50 6.14 12.28 10.22
CA TYR A 50 4.79 11.71 10.35
C TYR A 50 4.78 10.40 9.57
N VAL A 51 4.67 9.26 10.24
CA VAL A 51 4.51 7.97 9.55
C VAL A 51 3.17 7.38 9.98
N ARG A 52 2.18 7.41 9.09
CA ARG A 52 0.91 6.72 9.32
C ARG A 52 1.13 5.21 9.26
N LYS A 53 0.47 4.51 10.19
CA LYS A 53 0.36 3.06 10.15
C LYS A 53 -0.61 2.67 9.04
N LEU A 54 -0.17 1.74 8.20
CA LEU A 54 -0.96 1.19 7.11
C LEU A 54 -0.98 -0.34 7.25
N ILE A 55 -2.16 -0.88 7.53
CA ILE A 55 -2.37 -2.29 7.86
C ILE A 55 -2.98 -2.98 6.63
N PRO A 56 -2.32 -3.98 6.03
CA PRO A 56 -2.94 -4.74 4.95
C PRO A 56 -4.14 -5.53 5.47
N ILE A 57 -5.21 -5.59 4.68
CA ILE A 57 -6.34 -6.45 5.01
C ILE A 57 -5.99 -7.92 4.73
N VAL A 58 -6.52 -8.81 5.56
CA VAL A 58 -6.43 -10.27 5.39
C VAL A 58 -7.81 -10.86 5.17
N ASP A 59 -7.88 -12.03 4.53
CA ASP A 59 -9.13 -12.78 4.41
C ASP A 59 -9.41 -13.68 5.63
N GLN A 60 -10.49 -14.46 5.56
CA GLN A 60 -10.91 -15.42 6.59
C GLN A 60 -9.87 -16.51 6.87
N ASN A 61 -8.97 -16.79 5.93
CA ASN A 61 -7.86 -17.74 6.08
C ASN A 61 -6.56 -17.05 6.51
N ASN A 62 -6.64 -15.80 6.97
CA ASN A 62 -5.50 -14.95 7.34
C ASN A 62 -4.50 -14.73 6.18
N ARG A 63 -4.97 -14.80 4.94
CA ARG A 63 -4.14 -14.52 3.75
C ARG A 63 -4.12 -13.03 3.48
N ASP A 64 -2.93 -12.50 3.24
CA ASP A 64 -2.71 -11.09 2.92
C ASP A 64 -3.14 -10.77 1.48
N LEU A 65 -4.29 -10.10 1.37
CA LEU A 65 -4.90 -9.78 0.08
C LEU A 65 -4.12 -8.72 -0.69
N ILE A 66 -3.37 -7.87 0.01
CA ILE A 66 -2.54 -6.84 -0.62
C ILE A 66 -1.29 -7.47 -1.21
N LEU A 67 -0.66 -8.39 -0.47
CA LEU A 67 0.49 -9.14 -0.98
C LEU A 67 0.10 -9.95 -2.24
N GLU A 68 -1.09 -10.55 -2.25
CA GLU A 68 -1.62 -11.26 -3.42
C GLU A 68 -1.86 -10.30 -4.61
N ASP A 69 -2.39 -9.10 -4.36
CA ASP A 69 -2.57 -8.12 -5.43
C ASP A 69 -1.21 -7.64 -5.98
N PHE A 70 -0.18 -7.47 -5.13
CA PHE A 70 1.17 -7.13 -5.57
C PHE A 70 1.84 -8.23 -6.40
N SER A 71 1.63 -9.51 -6.07
CA SER A 71 2.25 -10.61 -6.83
C SER A 71 1.72 -10.73 -8.26
N LYS A 72 0.52 -10.18 -8.52
CA LYS A 72 -0.11 -10.11 -9.85
C LYS A 72 0.25 -8.83 -10.61
N LEU A 73 0.96 -7.90 -9.97
CA LEU A 73 1.29 -6.60 -10.53
C LEU A 73 2.52 -6.72 -11.45
N PRO A 74 2.48 -6.18 -12.69
CA PRO A 74 3.68 -6.05 -13.51
C PRO A 74 4.79 -5.30 -12.77
N SER A 75 6.03 -5.75 -12.91
CA SER A 75 7.16 -5.27 -12.11
C SER A 75 7.43 -3.77 -12.30
N GLU A 76 7.18 -3.25 -13.51
CA GLU A 76 7.26 -1.83 -13.87
C GLU A 76 6.30 -0.93 -13.08
N HIS A 77 5.25 -1.51 -12.48
CA HIS A 77 4.22 -0.79 -11.74
C HIS A 77 4.39 -0.85 -10.22
N ILE A 78 5.12 -1.85 -9.70
CA ILE A 78 5.36 -2.06 -8.26
C ILE A 78 5.90 -0.77 -7.62
N GLY A 79 6.93 -0.16 -8.22
CA GLY A 79 7.52 1.07 -7.69
C GLY A 79 6.57 2.26 -7.64
N ALA A 80 5.58 2.35 -8.54
CA ALA A 80 4.59 3.42 -8.51
C ALA A 80 3.60 3.24 -7.35
N VAL A 81 3.15 2.02 -7.10
CA VAL A 81 2.26 1.69 -5.98
C VAL A 81 2.96 1.91 -4.64
N ILE A 82 4.21 1.45 -4.50
CA ILE A 82 5.02 1.69 -3.30
C ILE A 82 5.17 3.19 -3.02
N ARG A 83 5.51 3.99 -4.04
CA ARG A 83 5.63 5.45 -3.87
C ARG A 83 4.31 6.10 -3.48
N ALA A 84 3.17 5.56 -3.93
CA ALA A 84 1.86 6.01 -3.48
C ALA A 84 1.66 5.73 -1.98
N ILE A 85 2.03 4.53 -1.53
CA ILE A 85 1.97 4.12 -0.12
C ILE A 85 2.87 5.00 0.75
N ILE A 86 4.14 5.16 0.36
CA ILE A 86 5.11 6.00 1.08
C ILE A 86 4.57 7.43 1.18
N ARG A 87 4.13 8.02 0.05
CA ARG A 87 3.56 9.37 0.04
C ARG A 87 2.36 9.49 0.97
N PHE A 88 1.48 8.49 0.99
CA PHE A 88 0.35 8.47 1.93
C PHE A 88 0.81 8.39 3.39
N ARG A 89 1.78 7.53 3.71
CA ARG A 89 2.26 7.37 5.09
C ARG A 89 2.96 8.61 5.60
N GLU A 90 3.75 9.27 4.75
CA GLU A 90 4.65 10.37 5.12
C GLU A 90 4.03 11.76 5.00
N SER A 91 2.90 11.90 4.30
CA SER A 91 2.26 13.21 4.14
C SER A 91 1.80 13.75 5.50
N PRO A 92 2.10 14.99 5.92
CA PRO A 92 1.59 15.52 7.18
C PRO A 92 0.07 15.72 7.15
N SER A 93 -0.49 16.09 5.99
CA SER A 93 -1.93 16.30 5.78
C SER A 93 -2.46 15.43 4.64
N LEU A 94 -3.68 14.91 4.81
CA LEU A 94 -4.39 14.11 3.81
C LEU A 94 -5.39 14.99 3.05
N THR A 95 -4.87 15.78 2.12
CA THR A 95 -5.65 16.69 1.28
C THR A 95 -5.47 16.38 -0.20
N ILE A 96 -6.32 16.97 -1.03
CA ILE A 96 -6.15 17.00 -2.48
C ILE A 96 -4.83 17.73 -2.80
N PRO A 97 -4.00 17.23 -3.73
CA PRO A 97 -4.29 16.19 -4.73
C PRO A 97 -3.92 14.76 -4.30
N ILE A 98 -3.35 14.57 -3.12
CA ILE A 98 -2.77 13.28 -2.67
C ILE A 98 -3.86 12.33 -2.21
N TYR A 99 -4.84 12.85 -1.48
CA TYR A 99 -5.90 12.06 -0.87
C TYR A 99 -7.26 12.66 -1.16
N ARG A 100 -8.23 11.81 -1.49
CA ARG A 100 -9.64 12.19 -1.62
C ARG A 100 -10.45 11.37 -0.61
N ARG A 101 -11.07 12.06 0.35
CA ARG A 101 -12.06 11.45 1.24
C ARG A 101 -13.36 11.18 0.50
N PHE A 102 -13.98 10.05 0.81
CA PHE A 102 -15.34 9.75 0.39
C PHE A 102 -16.32 10.11 1.51
N LYS A 103 -17.52 10.54 1.14
CA LYS A 103 -18.58 10.91 2.09
C LYS A 103 -19.66 9.84 2.24
N GLU A 104 -19.89 9.05 1.19
CA GLU A 104 -21.06 8.16 1.06
C GLU A 104 -20.65 6.71 0.77
N THR A 105 -19.50 6.27 1.29
CA THR A 105 -18.95 4.93 1.03
C THR A 105 -18.41 4.33 2.33
N LYS A 106 -18.36 2.99 2.43
CA LYS A 106 -17.75 2.33 3.60
C LYS A 106 -16.25 2.61 3.70
N VAL A 107 -15.61 2.80 2.56
CA VAL A 107 -14.19 3.16 2.46
C VAL A 107 -14.00 4.63 2.82
N THR A 108 -12.93 4.97 3.55
CA THR A 108 -12.70 6.36 3.99
C THR A 108 -12.22 7.26 2.86
N GLY A 109 -11.43 6.71 1.94
CA GLY A 109 -10.92 7.50 0.83
C GLY A 109 -9.95 6.77 -0.07
N GLU A 110 -9.36 7.53 -0.97
CA GLU A 110 -8.36 7.06 -1.93
C GLU A 110 -7.09 7.91 -1.91
N VAL A 111 -5.95 7.24 -1.99
CA VAL A 111 -4.65 7.84 -2.33
C VAL A 111 -4.53 7.92 -3.84
N ARG A 112 -4.04 9.04 -4.36
CA ARG A 112 -3.89 9.30 -5.80
C ARG A 112 -2.42 9.54 -6.13
N TYR A 113 -1.85 8.70 -7.00
CA TYR A 113 -0.44 8.86 -7.40
C TYR A 113 -0.17 8.31 -8.79
N LYS A 114 0.29 9.16 -9.73
CA LYS A 114 0.73 8.77 -11.09
C LYS A 114 -0.17 7.72 -11.77
N GLY A 115 -1.49 7.96 -11.77
CA GLY A 115 -2.48 7.04 -12.36
C GLY A 115 -2.96 5.93 -11.42
N TRP A 116 -2.29 5.67 -10.31
CA TRP A 116 -2.73 4.70 -9.31
C TRP A 116 -3.72 5.30 -8.31
N ARG A 117 -4.59 4.42 -7.82
CA ARG A 117 -5.58 4.67 -6.77
C ARG A 117 -5.44 3.57 -5.73
N LEU A 118 -5.32 3.95 -4.47
CA LEU A 118 -5.24 3.01 -3.35
C LEU A 118 -6.37 3.34 -2.38
N PHE A 119 -7.19 2.35 -2.05
CA PHE A 119 -8.31 2.54 -1.15
C PHE A 119 -7.92 2.27 0.29
N THR A 120 -8.37 3.15 1.19
CA THR A 120 -8.04 3.09 2.61
C THR A 120 -9.28 3.26 3.48
N TYR A 121 -9.29 2.59 4.63
CA TYR A 121 -10.29 2.80 5.69
C TYR A 121 -9.60 3.22 6.98
N GLN A 122 -10.04 4.33 7.58
CA GLN A 122 -9.51 4.87 8.82
C GLN A 122 -10.21 4.18 10.00
N LEU A 123 -9.42 3.54 10.86
CA LEU A 123 -9.87 3.01 12.15
C LEU A 123 -10.03 4.14 13.17
N GLU A 124 -10.77 3.87 14.25
CA GLU A 124 -10.93 4.81 15.37
C GLU A 124 -9.60 5.20 16.02
N SER A 125 -8.61 4.29 16.02
CA SER A 125 -7.25 4.55 16.48
C SER A 125 -6.51 5.61 15.64
N GLY A 126 -7.03 5.97 14.46
CA GLY A 126 -6.36 6.81 13.47
C GLY A 126 -5.51 6.03 12.46
N ASP A 127 -5.29 4.73 12.69
CA ASP A 127 -4.61 3.85 11.74
C ASP A 127 -5.45 3.65 10.48
N HIS A 128 -4.79 3.27 9.38
CA HIS A 128 -5.49 3.02 8.13
C HIS A 128 -5.33 1.57 7.69
N LEU A 129 -6.44 0.93 7.31
CA LEU A 129 -6.43 -0.32 6.55
C LEU A 129 -6.13 -0.02 5.09
N PHE A 130 -5.26 -0.81 4.48
CA PHE A 130 -5.04 -0.84 3.04
C PHE A 130 -5.88 -1.95 2.42
N ILE A 131 -6.83 -1.57 1.57
CA ILE A 131 -7.91 -2.47 1.13
C ILE A 131 -7.64 -3.05 -0.26
N SER A 132 -7.24 -2.18 -1.19
CA SER A 132 -6.94 -2.56 -2.57
C SER A 132 -6.31 -1.39 -3.31
N PHE A 133 -5.76 -1.67 -4.48
CA PHE A 133 -5.24 -0.66 -5.38
C PHE A 133 -5.53 -1.03 -6.83
N PHE A 134 -5.63 -0.01 -7.70
CA PHE A 134 -5.83 -0.19 -9.12
C PHE A 134 -5.22 0.95 -9.92
N GLN A 135 -4.92 0.67 -11.19
CA GLN A 135 -4.53 1.70 -12.15
C GLN A 135 -5.78 2.31 -12.80
N LYS A 136 -5.92 3.64 -12.70
CA LYS A 136 -6.99 4.34 -13.39
C LYS A 136 -6.80 4.15 -14.90
N LYS A 137 -7.85 3.67 -15.57
CA LYS A 137 -7.93 3.69 -17.04
C LYS A 137 -8.41 5.06 -17.54
N ASP A 138 -9.23 5.72 -16.71
CA ASP A 138 -9.92 6.98 -17.03
C ASP A 138 -9.67 8.02 -15.92
N ASN A 139 -10.24 9.22 -16.03
CA ASN A 139 -10.06 10.26 -15.00
C ASN A 139 -10.80 10.00 -13.68
N GLU A 140 -11.78 9.09 -13.70
CA GLU A 140 -12.63 8.77 -12.57
C GLU A 140 -12.30 7.41 -11.93
N THR A 141 -12.72 7.28 -10.67
CA THR A 141 -12.64 6.02 -9.93
C THR A 141 -13.81 5.15 -10.35
N LYS A 142 -13.53 3.96 -10.88
CA LYS A 142 -14.57 3.05 -11.37
C LYS A 142 -15.41 2.54 -10.19
N LYS A 143 -16.74 2.61 -10.34
CA LYS A 143 -17.70 2.12 -9.33
C LYS A 143 -17.44 0.67 -8.95
N GLN A 144 -17.02 -0.17 -9.90
CA GLN A 144 -16.70 -1.59 -9.65
C GLN A 144 -15.53 -1.78 -8.67
N GLU A 145 -14.48 -0.96 -8.78
CA GLU A 145 -13.32 -1.04 -7.86
C GLU A 145 -13.72 -0.64 -6.45
N LEU A 146 -14.56 0.39 -6.34
CA LEU A 146 -15.10 0.84 -5.06
C LEU A 146 -15.97 -0.25 -4.41
N VAL A 147 -16.89 -0.86 -5.16
CA VAL A 147 -17.73 -1.97 -4.67
C VAL A 147 -16.87 -3.16 -4.22
N ARG A 148 -15.82 -3.51 -4.97
CA ARG A 148 -14.87 -4.57 -4.59
C ARG A 148 -14.16 -4.24 -3.28
N ALA A 149 -13.73 -2.99 -3.10
CA ALA A 149 -13.08 -2.52 -1.88
C ALA A 149 -14.03 -2.56 -0.68
N GLU A 150 -15.28 -2.11 -0.85
CA GLU A 150 -16.30 -2.15 0.21
C GLU A 150 -16.65 -3.57 0.63
N ARG A 151 -16.71 -4.51 -0.33
CA ARG A 151 -16.91 -5.93 -0.02
C ARG A 151 -15.75 -6.49 0.79
N ARG A 152 -14.51 -6.30 0.33
CA ARG A 152 -13.30 -6.74 1.05
C ARG A 152 -13.23 -6.17 2.48
N LEU A 153 -13.57 -4.89 2.64
CA LEU A 153 -13.64 -4.25 3.94
C LEU A 153 -14.71 -4.90 4.83
N SER A 154 -15.89 -5.17 4.28
CA SER A 154 -16.98 -5.82 5.02
C SER A 154 -16.57 -7.22 5.48
N ASP A 155 -15.95 -8.01 4.60
CA ASP A 155 -15.46 -9.37 4.90
C ASP A 155 -14.37 -9.34 5.99
N TYR A 156 -13.45 -8.37 5.93
CA TYR A 156 -12.41 -8.18 6.95
C TYR A 156 -13.01 -7.83 8.31
N LEU A 157 -13.93 -6.86 8.35
CA LEU A 157 -14.54 -6.39 9.60
C LEU A 157 -15.41 -7.48 10.24
N SER A 158 -16.15 -8.26 9.45
CA SER A 158 -16.97 -9.37 9.98
C SER A 158 -16.12 -10.47 10.62
N THR A 159 -14.90 -10.69 10.11
CA THR A 159 -13.98 -11.72 10.65
C THR A 159 -13.31 -11.27 11.95
N ARG A 160 -13.24 -9.96 12.21
CA ARG A 160 -12.59 -9.35 13.39
C ARG A 160 -13.56 -8.93 14.50
N ALA A 161 -14.87 -8.95 14.23
CA ALA A 161 -15.91 -8.53 15.16
C ALA A 161 -16.38 -9.64 16.13
N VAL A 162 -15.53 -10.66 16.37
CA VAL A 162 -15.75 -11.75 17.34
C VAL A 162 -14.77 -11.61 18.49
#